data_AF-A0A7I9VZU2-F1
#
_entry.id   AF-A0A7I9VZU2-F1
#
_cell.length_a   1.000
_cell.length_b   1.000
_cell.length_c   1.000
_cell.angle_alpha   90.00
_cell.angle_beta   90.00
_cell.angle_gamma   90.00
#
_symmetry.space_group_name_H-M   'P 1'
#
loop_
_entity.id
_entity.type
_entity.pdbx_description
1 polymer ?
#
loop_
_entity_poly.entity_id
_entity_poly.type
_entity_poly.pdbx_seq_one_letter_code
_entity_poly.pdbx_strand_id
1 'polypeptide(L)'
;MKLGLALHELHRSEMRLARSLDAIASRHHNDHGIYHVALDLAVWSREHIALIADTGERYGVRMRRHPRITAVTESAQAWVSDRMGRRPETGLLLLADLRRLHRLAAGVSLDWELLAQGARASRTPSCST
;
A
#
# COMPACT_ATOMS: atom_id res chain seq x y z
N MET A 1 10.59 -12.94 19.57
CA MET A 1 9.65 -12.72 18.44
C MET A 1 10.46 -12.60 17.15
N LYS A 2 10.01 -13.22 16.05
CA LYS A 2 10.69 -13.07 14.75
C LYS A 2 10.27 -11.74 14.12
N LEU A 3 10.81 -10.62 14.62
CA LEU A 3 10.56 -9.27 14.08
C LEU A 3 10.85 -9.21 12.57
N GLY A 4 11.85 -9.95 12.09
CA GLY A 4 12.13 -10.12 10.68
C GLY A 4 10.99 -10.75 9.86
N LEU A 5 10.23 -11.70 10.44
CA LEU A 5 9.06 -12.29 9.77
C LEU A 5 7.91 -11.27 9.69
N ALA A 6 7.69 -10.50 10.75
CA ALA A 6 6.68 -9.44 10.75
C ALA A 6 7.01 -8.34 9.72
N LEU A 7 8.28 -7.93 9.60
CA LEU A 7 8.72 -6.99 8.57
C LEU A 7 8.50 -7.56 7.15
N HIS A 8 8.75 -8.86 6.94
CA HIS A 8 8.52 -9.50 5.64
C HIS A 8 7.03 -9.53 5.26
N GLU A 9 6.15 -9.87 6.22
CA GLU A 9 4.71 -9.88 5.94
C GLU A 9 4.20 -8.46 5.70
N LEU A 10 4.63 -7.48 6.49
CA LEU A 10 4.27 -6.08 6.27
C LEU A 10 4.71 -5.59 4.88
N HIS A 11 5.94 -5.91 4.45
CA HIS A 11 6.44 -5.59 3.10
C HIS A 11 5.56 -6.19 2.00
N ARG A 12 5.11 -7.43 2.19
CA ARG A 12 4.20 -8.13 1.26
C ARG A 12 2.82 -7.50 1.25
N SER A 13 2.27 -7.14 2.42
CA SER A 13 0.97 -6.48 2.56
C SER A 13 0.97 -5.10 1.89
N GLU A 14 2.00 -4.28 2.11
CA GLU A 14 2.17 -2.99 1.43
C GLU A 14 2.28 -3.16 -0.09
N MET A 15 3.05 -4.14 -0.57
CA MET A 15 3.14 -4.40 -2.02
C MET A 15 1.80 -4.81 -2.64
N ARG A 16 0.93 -5.51 -1.89
CA ARG A 16 -0.43 -5.82 -2.33
C ARG A 16 -1.32 -4.58 -2.34
N LEU A 17 -1.18 -3.71 -1.35
CA LEU A 17 -1.93 -2.45 -1.26
C LEU A 17 -1.58 -1.52 -2.44
N ALA A 18 -0.29 -1.25 -2.68
CA ALA A 18 0.17 -0.43 -3.79
C ALA A 18 -0.39 -0.91 -5.15
N ARG A 19 -0.33 -2.22 -5.44
CA ARG A 19 -0.91 -2.78 -6.67
C ARG A 19 -2.42 -2.59 -6.75
N SER A 20 -3.12 -2.73 -5.62
CA SER A 20 -4.57 -2.55 -5.59
C SER A 20 -4.97 -1.10 -5.81
N LEU A 21 -4.16 -0.16 -5.31
CA LEU A 21 -4.33 1.27 -5.54
C LEU A 21 -4.10 1.64 -7.01
N ASP A 22 -2.99 1.18 -7.61
CA ASP A 22 -2.72 1.42 -9.04
C ASP A 22 -3.84 0.84 -9.94
N ALA A 23 -4.37 -0.34 -9.58
CA ALA A 23 -5.48 -0.96 -10.30
C ALA A 23 -6.79 -0.15 -10.20
N ILE A 24 -7.08 0.42 -9.02
CA ILE A 24 -8.26 1.27 -8.79
C ILE A 24 -8.11 2.60 -9.53
N ALA A 25 -6.94 3.24 -9.45
CA ALA A 25 -6.64 4.45 -10.21
C ALA A 25 -6.86 4.21 -11.71
N SER A 26 -6.30 3.13 -12.26
CA SER A 26 -6.45 2.78 -13.67
C SER A 26 -7.90 2.52 -14.07
N ARG A 27 -8.66 1.81 -13.22
CA ARG A 27 -10.05 1.42 -13.51
C ARG A 27 -11.04 2.57 -13.37
N HIS A 28 -10.79 3.50 -12.45
CA HIS A 28 -11.66 4.64 -12.13
C HIS A 28 -11.04 5.98 -12.51
N HIS A 29 -10.23 6.01 -13.59
CA HIS A 29 -9.56 7.23 -14.06
C HIS A 29 -10.51 8.38 -14.43
N ASN A 30 -11.76 8.06 -14.77
CA ASN A 30 -12.81 9.06 -15.07
C ASN A 30 -13.35 9.75 -13.81
N ASP A 31 -13.10 9.19 -12.62
CA ASP A 31 -13.39 9.83 -11.34
C ASP A 31 -12.09 10.43 -10.79
N HIS A 32 -11.83 11.70 -11.12
CA HIS A 32 -10.57 12.37 -10.79
C HIS A 32 -10.23 12.32 -9.30
N GLY A 33 -11.23 12.40 -8.41
CA GLY A 33 -10.99 12.33 -6.96
C GLY A 33 -10.45 10.96 -6.54
N ILE A 34 -11.06 9.88 -7.04
CA ILE A 34 -10.61 8.52 -6.77
C ILE A 34 -9.25 8.26 -7.43
N TYR A 35 -9.07 8.71 -8.67
CA TYR A 35 -7.83 8.55 -9.42
C TYR A 35 -6.63 9.15 -8.68
N HIS A 36 -6.69 10.44 -8.35
CA HIS A 36 -5.56 11.15 -7.72
C HIS A 36 -5.27 10.60 -6.32
N VAL A 37 -6.30 10.39 -5.48
CA VAL A 37 -6.10 9.85 -4.13
C VAL A 37 -5.50 8.45 -4.18
N ALA A 38 -5.97 7.58 -5.08
CA ALA A 38 -5.40 6.24 -5.20
C ALA A 38 -3.93 6.28 -5.68
N LEU A 39 -3.59 7.18 -6.60
CA LEU A 39 -2.23 7.34 -7.09
C LEU A 39 -1.28 7.85 -5.99
N ASP A 40 -1.69 8.86 -5.23
CA ASP A 40 -0.90 9.43 -4.14
C ASP A 40 -0.65 8.38 -3.04
N LEU A 41 -1.69 7.65 -2.64
CA LEU A 41 -1.55 6.56 -1.67
C LEU A 41 -0.66 5.43 -2.21
N ALA A 42 -0.67 5.17 -3.52
CA ALA A 42 0.21 4.17 -4.11
C ALA A 42 1.68 4.61 -4.07
N VAL A 43 1.95 5.91 -4.25
CA VAL A 43 3.29 6.49 -4.07
C VAL A 43 3.77 6.30 -2.63
N TRP A 44 2.96 6.67 -1.63
CA TRP A 44 3.34 6.49 -0.22
C TRP A 44 3.55 5.02 0.16
N SER A 45 2.69 4.11 -0.33
CA SER A 45 2.88 2.68 -0.10
C SER A 45 4.20 2.17 -0.71
N ARG A 46 4.61 2.69 -1.88
CA ARG A 46 5.94 2.38 -2.46
C ARG A 46 7.10 2.92 -1.63
N GLU A 47 6.96 4.10 -1.06
CA GLU A 47 7.95 4.66 -0.12
C GLU A 47 8.07 3.79 1.13
N HIS A 48 6.94 3.36 1.70
CA HIS A 48 6.92 2.43 2.83
C HIS A 48 7.64 1.11 2.52
N ILE A 49 7.38 0.51 1.35
CA ILE A 49 8.07 -0.71 0.90
C ILE A 49 9.59 -0.51 0.90
N ALA A 50 10.07 0.64 0.43
CA ALA A 50 11.49 0.96 0.39
C ALA A 50 12.09 1.12 1.80
N LEU A 51 11.38 1.81 2.70
CA LEU A 51 11.79 2.02 4.09
C LEU A 51 11.80 0.71 4.90
N ILE A 52 10.81 -0.17 4.68
CA ILE A 52 10.74 -1.49 5.31
C ILE A 52 11.89 -2.36 4.83
N ALA A 53 12.20 -2.36 3.53
CA ALA A 53 13.31 -3.14 2.97
C ALA A 53 14.65 -2.69 3.56
N ASP A 54 14.91 -1.38 3.62
CA ASP A 54 16.10 -0.78 4.22
C ASP A 54 16.23 -1.16 5.72
N THR A 55 15.12 -1.10 6.45
CA THR A 55 15.11 -1.52 7.86
C THR A 55 15.30 -3.02 8.03
N GLY A 56 14.74 -3.83 7.13
CA GLY A 56 14.83 -5.30 7.13
C GLY A 56 16.27 -5.80 7.02
N GLU A 57 17.14 -5.10 6.29
CA GLU A 57 18.56 -5.45 6.18
C GLU A 57 19.25 -5.48 7.55
N ARG A 58 18.91 -4.53 8.44
CA ARG A 58 19.43 -4.48 9.83
C ARG A 58 19.00 -5.67 10.69
N TYR A 59 17.91 -6.32 10.32
CA TYR A 59 17.38 -7.52 10.99
C TYR A 59 17.71 -8.82 10.24
N GLY A 60 18.59 -8.76 9.23
CA GLY A 60 19.03 -9.92 8.45
C GLY A 60 18.00 -10.43 7.44
N VAL A 61 16.95 -9.66 7.14
CA VAL A 61 15.91 -10.06 6.18
C VAL A 61 16.02 -9.20 4.93
N ARG A 62 16.39 -9.84 3.80
CA ARG A 62 16.46 -9.17 2.51
C ARG A 62 15.08 -9.10 1.86
N MET A 63 14.67 -7.90 1.45
CA MET A 63 13.42 -7.65 0.76
C MET A 63 13.68 -6.75 -0.45
N ARG A 64 12.77 -6.77 -1.42
CA ARG A 64 12.92 -5.97 -2.64
C ARG A 64 12.55 -4.51 -2.35
N ARG A 65 13.54 -3.61 -2.41
CA ARG A 65 13.37 -2.16 -2.17
C ARG A 65 12.48 -1.47 -3.22
N HIS A 66 12.69 -1.78 -4.49
CA HIS A 66 11.94 -1.21 -5.61
C HIS A 66 11.23 -2.31 -6.39
N PRO A 67 10.03 -2.73 -5.96
CA PRO A 67 9.23 -3.62 -6.77
C PRO A 67 8.82 -2.92 -8.06
N ARG A 68 8.96 -3.62 -9.20
CA ARG A 68 8.30 -3.22 -10.45
C ARG A 68 6.79 -3.38 -10.26
N ILE A 69 6.19 -2.37 -9.66
CA ILE A 69 4.76 -2.15 -9.67
C ILE A 69 4.57 -1.22 -10.84
N THR A 70 3.73 -1.61 -11.80
CA THR A 70 3.51 -0.85 -13.04
C THR A 70 3.02 0.55 -12.67
N ALA A 71 3.94 1.50 -12.55
CA ALA A 71 3.62 2.88 -12.26
C ALA A 71 2.95 3.43 -13.51
N VAL A 72 1.68 3.82 -13.39
CA VAL A 72 1.02 4.59 -14.44
C VAL A 72 1.74 5.94 -14.49
N THR A 73 2.55 6.14 -15.53
CA THR A 73 3.32 7.36 -15.76
C THR A 73 2.39 8.51 -16.14
N GLU A 74 2.83 9.74 -15.86
CA GLU A 74 2.18 11.02 -16.21
C GLU A 74 1.73 11.09 -17.69
N SER A 75 2.36 10.32 -18.58
CA SER A 75 1.98 10.21 -20.00
C SER A 75 0.58 9.64 -20.25
N ALA A 76 0.03 8.83 -19.33
CA ALA A 76 -1.36 8.36 -19.43
C ALA A 76 -2.38 9.45 -19.03
N GLN A 77 -1.96 10.45 -18.25
CA GLN A 77 -2.80 11.53 -17.71
C GLN A 77 -3.32 12.47 -18.80
N ALA A 78 -2.53 12.71 -19.85
CA ALA A 78 -2.89 13.64 -20.92
C ALA A 78 -3.93 13.09 -21.92
N TRP A 79 -4.08 11.77 -22.03
CA TRP A 79 -4.94 11.15 -23.06
C TRP A 79 -6.39 10.92 -22.60
N VAL A 80 -6.66 11.02 -21.30
CA VAL A 80 -7.83 10.37 -20.67
C VAL A 80 -8.90 11.36 -20.21
N SER A 81 -8.57 12.64 -19.99
CA SER A 81 -9.55 13.67 -19.58
C SER A 81 -10.64 13.98 -20.62
N ASP A 82 -10.53 13.47 -21.84
CA ASP A 82 -11.38 13.90 -22.96
C ASP A 82 -12.61 13.00 -23.23
N ARG A 83 -12.79 11.87 -22.51
CA ARG A 83 -13.89 10.95 -22.87
C ARG A 83 -14.34 10.00 -21.75
N MET A 84 -15.45 10.35 -21.08
CA MET A 84 -16.71 9.58 -21.01
C MET A 84 -17.50 9.86 -19.73
N GLY A 85 -18.80 10.13 -19.90
CA GLY A 85 -19.76 10.38 -18.82
C GLY A 85 -20.07 9.17 -17.94
N ARG A 86 -20.43 9.47 -16.69
CA ARG A 86 -20.80 8.51 -15.64
C ARG A 86 -22.03 7.67 -16.05
N ARG A 87 -21.86 6.34 -16.15
CA ARG A 87 -22.96 5.38 -16.13
C ARG A 87 -23.26 4.91 -14.70
N PRO A 88 -24.53 4.62 -14.34
CA PRO A 88 -24.91 4.21 -12.98
C PRO A 88 -24.32 2.85 -12.56
N GLU A 89 -24.07 1.94 -13.50
CA GLU A 89 -23.43 0.64 -13.26
C GLU A 89 -21.98 0.80 -12.73
N THR A 90 -21.32 1.90 -13.07
CA THR A 90 -19.97 2.25 -12.58
C THR A 90 -19.96 2.54 -11.07
N GLY A 91 -21.06 3.02 -10.50
CA GLY A 91 -21.15 3.37 -9.07
C GLY A 91 -21.07 2.16 -8.13
N LEU A 92 -21.73 1.05 -8.49
CA LEU A 92 -21.70 -0.19 -7.69
C LEU A 92 -20.34 -0.89 -7.78
N LEU A 93 -19.71 -0.85 -8.95
CA LEU A 93 -18.34 -1.36 -9.13
C LEU A 93 -17.33 -0.55 -8.31
N LEU A 94 -17.43 0.78 -8.32
CA LEU A 94 -16.61 1.65 -7.48
C LEU A 94 -16.79 1.31 -5.99
N LEU A 95 -18.03 1.14 -5.52
CA LEU A 95 -18.29 0.77 -4.13
C LEU A 95 -17.67 -0.58 -3.76
N ALA A 96 -17.78 -1.59 -4.63
CA ALA A 96 -17.18 -2.90 -4.41
C ALA A 96 -15.64 -2.82 -4.34
N ASP A 97 -15.02 -2.05 -5.24
CA ASP A 97 -13.59 -1.82 -5.27
C ASP A 97 -13.10 -1.06 -4.02
N LEU A 98 -13.79 0.00 -3.62
CA LEU A 98 -13.46 0.76 -2.40
C LEU A 98 -13.63 -0.09 -1.14
N ARG A 99 -14.67 -0.93 -1.06
CA ARG A 99 -14.85 -1.85 0.07
C ARG A 99 -13.73 -2.89 0.14
N ARG A 100 -13.24 -3.37 -1.00
CA ARG A 100 -12.10 -4.28 -1.07
C ARG A 100 -10.80 -3.57 -0.67
N LEU A 101 -10.58 -2.36 -1.19
CA LEU A 101 -9.42 -1.54 -0.85
C LEU A 101 -9.36 -1.21 0.63
N HIS A 102 -10.49 -0.79 1.21
CA HIS A 102 -10.58 -0.48 2.63
C HIS A 102 -10.19 -1.67 3.51
N ARG A 103 -10.67 -2.88 3.19
CA ARG A 103 -10.29 -4.09 3.93
C ARG A 103 -8.79 -4.41 3.83
N LEU A 104 -8.20 -4.21 2.65
CA LEU A 104 -6.75 -4.38 2.46
C LEU A 104 -5.96 -3.34 3.26
N ALA A 105 -6.36 -2.06 3.20
CA ALA A 105 -5.71 -0.99 3.94
C ALA A 105 -5.84 -1.18 5.46
N ALA A 106 -7.00 -1.62 5.95
CA ALA A 106 -7.19 -1.95 7.36
C ALA A 106 -6.27 -3.11 7.80
N GLY A 107 -6.10 -4.13 6.95
CA GLY A 107 -5.13 -5.21 7.20
C GLY A 107 -3.70 -4.69 7.33
N VAL A 108 -3.25 -3.87 6.38
CA VAL A 108 -1.90 -3.24 6.42
C VAL A 108 -1.73 -2.38 7.66
N SER A 109 -2.75 -1.61 8.06
CA SER A 109 -2.70 -0.79 9.28
C SER A 109 -2.54 -1.64 10.54
N LEU A 110 -3.18 -2.82 10.61
CA LEU A 110 -2.99 -3.75 11.71
C LEU A 110 -1.59 -4.37 11.69
N ASP A 111 -1.06 -4.73 10.52
CA ASP A 111 0.31 -5.24 10.39
C ASP A 111 1.36 -4.23 10.91
N TRP A 112 1.16 -2.93 10.63
CA TRP A 112 1.98 -1.85 11.20
C TRP A 112 1.91 -1.76 12.72
N GLU A 113 0.71 -1.86 13.31
CA GLU A 113 0.55 -1.82 14.76
C GLU A 113 1.19 -3.04 15.44
N LEU A 114 1.04 -4.23 14.87
CA LEU A 114 1.69 -5.45 15.36
C LEU A 114 3.22 -5.33 15.30
N LEU A 115 3.75 -4.73 14.23
CA LEU A 115 5.18 -4.45 14.13
C LEU A 115 5.63 -3.46 15.21
N ALA A 116 4.88 -2.38 15.44
CA ALA A 116 5.19 -1.38 16.46
C ALA A 116 5.17 -1.99 17.87
N GLN A 117 4.17 -2.80 18.20
CA GLN A 117 4.08 -3.53 19.46
C GLN A 117 5.23 -4.51 19.64
N GLY A 118 5.54 -5.30 18.61
CA GLY A 118 6.66 -6.23 18.63
C GLY A 118 8.01 -5.54 18.82
N ALA A 119 8.21 -4.40 18.16
CA ALA A 119 9.41 -3.59 18.32
C ALA A 119 9.50 -3.00 19.74
N ARG A 120 8.40 -2.50 20.32
CA ARG A 120 8.36 -2.02 21.72
C ARG A 120 8.70 -3.14 22.70
N ALA A 121 8.08 -4.31 22.55
CA ALA A 121 8.33 -5.47 23.40
C ALA A 121 9.80 -5.96 23.34
N SER A 122 10.45 -5.86 22.17
CA SER A 122 11.88 -6.17 22.05
C SER A 122 12.82 -5.12 22.64
N ARG A 123 12.34 -3.89 22.82
CA ARG A 123 13.16 -2.76 23.29
C ARG A 123 13.11 -2.57 24.79
N THR A 124 12.09 -3.08 25.48
CA THR A 124 12.00 -3.03 26.94
C THR A 124 13.21 -3.75 27.55
N PRO A 125 14.19 -3.01 28.12
CA PRO A 125 15.18 -3.66 28.95
C PRO A 125 14.43 -4.21 30.17
N SER A 126 14.72 -5.46 30.51
CA SER A 126 14.36 -6.01 31.82
C SER A 126 14.99 -5.14 32.90
N CYS A 127 14.24 -4.18 33.43
CA CYS A 127 14.45 -3.52 34.71
C CYS A 127 13.42 -4.18 35.64
N SER A 128 13.72 -4.74 36.81
CA SER A 128 14.88 -4.62 37.71
C SER A 128 14.74 -5.76 38.73
N THR A 129 15.84 -6.44 39.08
CA THR A 129 15.98 -7.19 40.33
C THR A 129 17.16 -6.62 41.07
#